data_AF-A0A2N5EHZ7-F1
#
_entry.id   AF-A0A2N5EHZ7-F1
#
_cell.length_a   1.000
_cell.length_b   1.000
_cell.length_c   1.000
_cell.angle_alpha   90.00
_cell.angle_beta   90.00
_cell.angle_gamma   90.00
#
_symmetry.space_group_name_H-M   'P 1'
#
loop_
_entity.id
_entity.type
_entity.pdbx_description
1 polymer ?
#
loop_
_entity_poly.entity_id
_entity_poly.type
_entity_poly.pdbx_seq_one_letter_code
_entity_poly.pdbx_strand_id
1 'polypeptide(L)'
;MSKPPLIIVLVVLLIVGLATRQYLKQRRTAAENDAAPVQHLVVTVAGKREFPAPNRRSRQREVIPVEEMRYEVSFKPLDNSPVTLVLSAPDYRQIDKGARGTLVLQGTRFIAFTPDAAP
;
A
#
# COMPACT_ATOMS: atom_id res chain seq x y z
N MET A 1 -8.90 48.77 -7.17
CA MET A 1 -9.48 47.72 -8.04
C MET A 1 -8.41 46.68 -8.34
N SER A 2 -8.34 45.63 -7.53
CA SER A 2 -7.34 44.56 -7.64
C SER A 2 -7.96 43.35 -8.35
N LYS A 3 -7.88 43.32 -9.69
CA LYS A 3 -8.14 42.07 -10.43
C LYS A 3 -6.97 41.13 -10.15
N PRO A 4 -7.19 39.93 -9.58
CA PRO A 4 -6.11 38.96 -9.44
C PRO A 4 -5.53 38.71 -10.85
N PRO A 5 -4.19 38.67 -10.98
CA PRO A 5 -3.56 38.51 -12.28
C PRO A 5 -4.06 37.23 -12.93
N LEU A 6 -4.49 37.33 -14.20
CA LEU A 6 -5.16 36.26 -14.96
C LEU A 6 -4.43 34.91 -14.88
N ILE A 7 -3.09 34.97 -14.80
CA ILE A 7 -2.21 33.82 -14.66
C ILE A 7 -2.48 33.03 -13.38
N ILE A 8 -2.70 33.70 -12.24
CA ILE A 8 -2.99 33.03 -10.96
C ILE A 8 -4.30 32.25 -11.04
N VAL A 9 -5.34 32.85 -11.64
CA VAL A 9 -6.64 32.18 -11.82
C VAL A 9 -6.49 30.91 -12.67
N LEU A 10 -5.71 31.00 -13.75
CA LEU A 10 -5.45 29.88 -14.66
C LEU A 10 -4.68 28.74 -13.97
N VAL A 11 -3.67 29.08 -13.17
CA VAL A 11 -2.90 28.10 -12.37
C VAL A 11 -3.78 27.43 -11.31
N VAL A 12 -4.64 28.18 -10.62
CA VAL A 12 -5.57 27.61 -9.63
C VAL A 12 -6.54 26.62 -10.28
N LEU A 13 -7.12 26.97 -11.43
CA LEU A 13 -8.01 26.06 -12.18
C LEU A 13 -7.29 24.77 -12.61
N LEU A 14 -6.03 24.86 -13.03
CA LEU A 14 -5.22 23.69 -13.38
C LEU A 14 -5.00 22.76 -12.18
N ILE A 15 -4.61 23.31 -11.01
CA ILE A 15 -4.37 22.52 -9.79
C ILE A 15 -5.65 21.83 -9.34
N VAL A 16 -6.79 22.54 -9.34
CA VAL A 16 -8.10 21.95 -8.98
C VAL A 16 -8.44 20.79 -9.92
N GLY A 17 -8.24 20.95 -11.23
CA GLY A 17 -8.47 19.89 -12.21
C GLY A 17 -7.58 18.65 -12.00
N LEU A 18 -6.29 18.85 -11.71
CA LEU A 18 -5.35 17.77 -11.43
C LEU A 18 -5.67 17.04 -10.11
N ALA A 19 -5.98 17.77 -9.05
CA ALA A 19 -6.34 17.21 -7.75
C ALA A 19 -7.63 16.36 -7.83
N THR A 20 -8.64 16.85 -8.57
CA THR A 20 -9.89 16.12 -8.78
C THR A 20 -9.66 14.79 -9.48
N ARG A 21 -8.79 14.75 -10.51
CA ARG A 21 -8.42 13.50 -11.20
C ARG A 21 -7.75 12.50 -10.26
N GLN A 22 -6.82 12.96 -9.42
CA GLN A 22 -6.12 12.11 -8.46
C GLN A 22 -7.07 11.54 -7.40
N TYR A 23 -7.99 12.36 -6.90
CA TYR A 23 -9.00 11.95 -5.92
C TYR A 23 -9.97 10.90 -6.49
N LEU A 24 -10.46 11.11 -7.71
CA LEU A 24 -11.31 10.13 -8.39
C LEU A 24 -10.60 8.80 -8.61
N LYS A 25 -9.29 8.80 -8.89
CA LYS A 25 -8.51 7.57 -9.05
C LYS A 25 -8.40 6.78 -7.74
N GLN A 26 -8.15 7.45 -6.61
CA GLN A 26 -8.11 6.80 -5.30
C GLN A 26 -9.45 6.15 -4.94
N ARG A 27 -10.56 6.89 -5.18
CA ARG A 27 -11.90 6.35 -4.94
C ARG A 27 -12.24 5.16 -5.83
N ARG A 28 -11.83 5.17 -7.10
CA ARG A 28 -12.03 4.03 -7.99
C ARG A 28 -11.30 2.79 -7.48
N THR A 29 -10.03 2.90 -7.10
CA THR A 29 -9.29 1.75 -6.55
C THR A 29 -9.90 1.22 -5.25
N ALA A 30 -10.40 2.10 -4.38
CA ALA A 30 -11.12 1.67 -3.18
C ALA A 30 -12.42 0.93 -3.54
N ALA A 31 -13.24 1.49 -4.43
CA ALA A 31 -14.48 0.87 -4.88
C ALA A 31 -14.25 -0.45 -5.63
N GLU A 32 -13.18 -0.54 -6.44
CA GLU A 32 -12.77 -1.77 -7.13
C GLU A 32 -12.34 -2.85 -6.14
N ASN A 33 -11.57 -2.49 -5.10
CA ASN A 33 -11.21 -3.44 -4.04
C ASN A 33 -12.46 -3.90 -3.27
N ASP A 34 -13.35 -2.99 -2.90
CA ASP A 34 -14.56 -3.34 -2.14
C ASP A 34 -15.55 -4.19 -2.99
N ALA A 35 -15.57 -3.99 -4.31
CA ALA A 35 -16.33 -4.80 -5.25
C ALA A 35 -15.65 -6.13 -5.63
N ALA A 36 -14.35 -6.29 -5.34
CA ALA A 36 -13.62 -7.50 -5.66
C ALA A 36 -14.02 -8.65 -4.73
N PRO A 37 -14.14 -9.89 -5.24
CA PRO A 37 -14.37 -11.05 -4.40
C PRO A 37 -13.16 -11.30 -3.49
N VAL A 38 -13.44 -11.79 -2.28
CA VAL A 38 -12.40 -12.25 -1.35
C VAL A 38 -11.75 -13.51 -1.92
N GLN A 39 -10.43 -13.49 -2.04
CA GLN A 39 -9.61 -14.58 -2.57
C GLN A 39 -8.83 -15.25 -1.44
N HIS A 40 -8.82 -16.58 -1.46
CA HIS A 40 -8.03 -17.42 -0.55
C HIS A 40 -6.93 -18.10 -1.36
N LEU A 41 -5.67 -17.77 -1.08
CA LEU A 41 -4.53 -18.27 -1.81
C LEU A 41 -3.61 -19.04 -0.87
N VAL A 42 -3.27 -20.28 -1.21
CA VAL A 42 -2.23 -21.03 -0.50
C VAL A 42 -0.87 -20.47 -0.92
N VAL A 43 -0.13 -19.92 0.04
CA VAL A 43 1.14 -19.22 -0.22
C VAL A 43 2.22 -19.65 0.76
N THR A 44 3.47 -19.50 0.33
CA THR A 44 4.64 -19.58 1.19
C THR A 44 5.22 -18.18 1.38
N VAL A 45 5.58 -17.81 2.62
CA VAL A 45 6.23 -16.53 2.92
C VAL A 45 7.68 -16.58 2.43
N ALA A 46 7.95 -16.03 1.25
CA ALA A 46 9.27 -16.06 0.63
C ALA A 46 10.24 -15.05 1.25
N GLY A 47 9.73 -13.88 1.62
CA GLY A 47 10.55 -12.78 2.11
C GLY A 47 9.80 -11.88 3.08
N LYS A 48 10.55 -11.32 4.04
CA LYS A 48 10.10 -10.27 4.94
C LYS A 48 11.13 -9.16 4.91
N ARG A 49 10.67 -7.92 4.80
CA ARG A 49 11.53 -6.74 4.77
C ARG A 49 10.91 -5.62 5.59
N GLU A 50 11.72 -5.00 6.43
CA GLU A 50 11.37 -3.79 7.16
C GLU A 50 12.35 -2.70 6.72
N PHE A 51 11.83 -1.53 6.39
CA PHE A 51 12.66 -0.39 6.01
C PHE A 51 11.97 0.91 6.39
N PRO A 52 12.73 1.95 6.78
CA PRO A 52 12.15 3.27 6.96
C PRO A 52 11.57 3.73 5.63
N ALA A 53 10.30 4.15 5.62
CA ALA A 53 9.68 4.71 4.43
C ALA A 53 10.42 6.01 4.08
N PRO A 54 11.10 6.10 2.93
CA PRO A 54 11.69 7.37 2.55
C PRO A 54 10.56 8.36 2.29
N ASN A 55 10.51 9.44 3.07
CA ASN A 55 9.66 10.59 2.80
C ASN A 55 10.16 11.24 1.50
N ARG A 56 9.63 10.81 0.36
CA ARG A 56 10.10 11.16 -1.00
C ARG A 56 9.88 12.63 -1.41
N ARG A 57 9.88 13.60 -0.49
CA ARG A 57 9.74 15.02 -0.82
C ARG A 57 10.57 16.00 0.01
N SER A 58 11.77 15.67 0.49
CA SER A 58 12.68 16.73 0.94
C SER A 58 14.15 16.30 0.88
N ARG A 59 14.96 16.99 0.08
CA ARG A 59 16.43 17.02 0.24
C ARG A 59 16.87 17.97 1.36
N GLN A 60 15.90 18.55 2.09
CA GLN A 60 16.13 19.36 3.27
C GLN A 60 15.96 18.45 4.48
N ARG A 61 17.09 18.15 5.08
CA ARG A 61 17.25 17.28 6.23
C ARG A 61 16.80 18.04 7.46
N GLU A 62 15.59 17.77 7.91
CA GLU A 62 15.22 17.90 9.32
C GLU A 62 15.01 16.46 9.80
N VAL A 63 15.83 16.02 10.75
CA VAL A 63 15.71 14.69 11.36
C VAL A 63 14.41 14.71 12.15
N ILE A 64 13.31 14.30 11.53
CA ILE A 64 12.07 14.04 12.23
C ILE A 64 12.30 12.73 13.00
N PRO A 65 12.23 12.72 14.35
CA PRO A 65 12.68 11.59 15.17
C PRO A 65 11.84 10.31 15.03
N VAL A 66 10.81 10.30 14.19
CA VAL A 66 9.95 9.13 13.92
C VAL A 66 9.81 8.95 12.41
N GLU A 67 10.78 8.27 11.80
CA GLU A 67 10.61 7.77 10.43
C GLU A 67 9.51 6.70 10.42
N GLU A 68 8.52 6.86 9.55
CA GLU A 68 7.42 5.90 9.42
C GLU A 68 7.95 4.57 8.87
N MET A 69 7.90 3.51 9.67
CA MET A 69 8.43 2.20 9.30
C MET A 69 7.47 1.50 8.33
N ARG A 70 8.01 0.97 7.22
CA ARG A 70 7.27 0.12 6.27
C ARG A 70 7.64 -1.33 6.43
N TYR A 71 6.60 -2.16 6.52
CA TYR A 71 6.71 -3.60 6.66
C TYR A 71 6.19 -4.26 5.38
N GLU A 72 7.08 -4.92 4.65
CA GLU A 72 6.75 -5.64 3.43
C GLU A 72 6.91 -7.14 3.61
N VAL A 73 5.94 -7.90 3.11
CA VAL A 73 5.99 -9.35 3.06
C VAL A 73 5.77 -9.80 1.63
N SER A 74 6.68 -10.64 1.13
CA SER A 74 6.58 -11.28 -0.18
C SER A 74 6.02 -12.68 0.00
N PHE A 75 4.81 -12.88 -0.50
CA PHE A 75 4.12 -14.16 -0.55
C PHE A 75 4.34 -14.78 -1.92
N LYS A 76 4.74 -16.06 -1.94
CA LYS A 76 4.88 -16.84 -3.17
C LYS A 76 3.77 -17.90 -3.19
N PRO A 77 2.73 -17.72 -4.01
CA PRO A 77 1.76 -18.77 -4.29
C PRO A 77 2.41 -19.95 -5.03
N LEU A 78 1.79 -21.13 -5.00
CA LEU A 78 2.28 -22.29 -5.76
C LEU A 78 2.13 -22.08 -7.27
N ASP A 79 0.98 -21.58 -7.72
CA ASP A 79 0.64 -21.51 -9.14
C ASP A 79 0.69 -20.09 -9.74
N ASN A 80 0.97 -19.07 -8.91
CA ASN A 80 0.94 -17.67 -9.31
C ASN A 80 2.28 -16.95 -9.08
N SER A 81 2.39 -15.76 -9.68
CA SER A 81 3.54 -14.89 -9.47
C SER A 81 3.64 -14.44 -7.99
N PRO A 82 4.87 -14.18 -7.49
CA PRO A 82 5.05 -13.65 -6.15
C PRO A 82 4.35 -12.32 -5.97
N VAL A 83 3.59 -12.19 -4.88
CA VAL A 83 2.86 -10.98 -4.50
C VAL A 83 3.56 -10.34 -3.32
N THR A 84 3.89 -9.05 -3.42
CA THR A 84 4.47 -8.30 -2.30
C THR A 84 3.44 -7.33 -1.75
N LEU A 85 3.19 -7.41 -0.45
CA LEU A 85 2.19 -6.60 0.24
C LEU A 85 2.85 -5.79 1.35
N VAL A 86 2.37 -4.55 1.51
CA VAL A 86 2.71 -3.71 2.66
C VAL A 86 1.72 -4.01 3.77
N LEU A 87 2.22 -4.41 4.93
CA LEU A 87 1.43 -4.80 6.09
C LEU A 87 1.57 -3.79 7.23
N SER A 88 0.66 -3.89 8.18
CA SER A 88 0.80 -3.21 9.46
C SER A 88 1.90 -3.87 10.31
N ALA A 89 2.47 -3.12 11.26
CA ALA A 89 3.47 -3.64 12.19
C ALA A 89 3.02 -4.92 12.96
N PRO A 90 1.80 -5.00 13.53
CA PRO A 90 1.38 -6.21 14.23
C PRO A 90 1.23 -7.40 13.29
N ASP A 91 0.61 -7.24 12.12
CA ASP A 91 0.44 -8.34 11.16
C ASP A 91 1.79 -8.87 10.66
N TYR A 92 2.73 -7.95 10.38
CA TYR A 92 4.08 -8.32 9.97
C TYR A 92 4.78 -9.17 11.03
N ARG A 93 4.62 -8.85 12.32
CA ARG A 93 5.27 -9.59 13.42
C ARG A 93 4.70 -10.98 13.63
N GLN A 94 3.42 -11.19 13.31
CA GLN A 94 2.76 -12.49 13.45
C GLN A 94 3.09 -13.48 12.32
N ILE A 95 3.65 -13.01 11.22
CA ILE A 95 3.95 -13.84 10.04
C ILE A 95 5.39 -14.32 10.09
N ASP A 96 5.63 -15.62 10.09
CA ASP A 96 6.98 -16.17 10.04
C ASP A 96 7.50 -16.33 8.61
N LYS A 97 8.79 -16.06 8.41
CA LYS A 97 9.44 -16.29 7.11
C LYS A 97 9.52 -17.79 6.85
N GLY A 98 9.14 -18.21 5.64
CA GLY A 98 9.08 -19.62 5.27
C GLY A 98 7.80 -20.33 5.70
N ALA A 99 6.93 -19.69 6.49
CA ALA A 99 5.64 -20.25 6.84
C ALA A 99 4.79 -20.48 5.58
N ARG A 100 4.08 -21.59 5.56
CA ARG A 100 3.04 -21.88 4.57
C ARG A 100 1.70 -21.61 5.23
N GLY A 101 0.75 -21.13 4.44
CA GLY A 101 -0.57 -20.82 4.95
C GLY A 101 -1.49 -20.28 3.89
N THR A 102 -2.68 -19.92 4.34
CA THR A 102 -3.71 -19.31 3.51
C THR A 102 -3.66 -17.79 3.65
N LEU A 103 -3.37 -17.11 2.54
CA LEU A 103 -3.45 -15.66 2.41
C LEU A 103 -4.84 -15.26 1.93
N VAL A 104 -5.48 -14.37 2.66
CA VAL A 104 -6.79 -13.80 2.33
C VAL A 104 -6.61 -12.40 1.79
N LEU A 105 -7.03 -12.18 0.54
CA LEU A 105 -6.93 -10.90 -0.15
C LEU A 105 -8.31 -10.45 -0.63
N GLN A 106 -8.50 -9.14 -0.71
CA GLN A 106 -9.65 -8.55 -1.39
C GLN A 106 -9.13 -7.51 -2.39
N GLY A 107 -9.16 -7.87 -3.67
CA GLY A 107 -8.49 -7.11 -4.72
C GLY A 107 -6.99 -7.00 -4.44
N THR A 108 -6.53 -5.79 -4.10
CA THR A 108 -5.13 -5.49 -3.73
C THR A 108 -4.90 -5.35 -2.22
N ARG A 109 -5.95 -5.49 -1.40
CA ARG A 109 -5.91 -5.29 0.05
C ARG A 109 -5.60 -6.62 0.75
N PHE A 110 -4.64 -6.58 1.68
CA PHE A 110 -4.42 -7.65 2.63
C PHE A 110 -5.54 -7.68 3.68
N ILE A 111 -6.14 -8.85 3.91
CA ILE A 111 -7.12 -9.06 4.99
C ILE A 111 -6.49 -9.82 6.14
N ALA A 112 -5.94 -11.01 5.85
CA ALA A 112 -5.39 -11.89 6.87
C ALA A 112 -4.42 -12.91 6.26
N PHE A 113 -3.53 -13.43 7.10
CA PHE A 113 -2.73 -14.61 6.79
C PHE A 113 -2.90 -15.62 7.92
N THR A 114 -3.33 -16.82 7.57
CA THR A 114 -3.46 -17.93 8.52
C THR A 114 -2.37 -18.95 8.21
N PRO A 115 -1.36 -19.13 9.09
CA PRO A 115 -0.38 -20.18 8.90
C PRO A 115 -1.06 -21.55 8.99
N ASP A 116 -0.70 -22.45 8.08
CA ASP A 116 -1.08 -23.85 8.22
C ASP A 116 -0.34 -24.37 9.45
N ALA A 117 -1.07 -24.91 10.43
CA ALA A 117 -0.46 -25.48 11.62
C ALA A 117 0.64 -26.45 11.18
N ALA A 118 1.86 -26.23 11.66
CA ALA A 118 2.94 -27.19 11.45
C ALA A 118 2.46 -28.56 12.00
N PRO A 119 2.65 -29.66 11.25
CA PRO A 119 2.37 -30.99 11.77
C PRO A 119 3.25 -31.32 12.99
#